data_AF-A0A3B0RKQ1-F1
#
_entry.id   AF-A0A3B0RKQ1-F1
#
_cell.length_a   1.000
_cell.length_b   1.000
_cell.length_c   1.000
_cell.angle_alpha   90.00
_cell.angle_beta   90.00
_cell.angle_gamma   90.00
#
_symmetry.space_group_name_H-M   'P 1'
#
loop_
_entity.id
_entity.type
_entity.pdbx_description
1 polymer ?
#
loop_
_entity_poly.entity_id
_entity_poly.type
_entity_poly.pdbx_seq_one_letter_code
_entity_poly.pdbx_strand_id
1 'polypeptide(L)'
;MEGFTIIDGVVALVIILSALLAYSRGFVRESLAIAGWVVAGALAFIFAPQLEPMIREVPVVGDFIADSCELSMIGAFAAVFAVALIVASLITPLFSSLVQRSILGGFDQGLGFIFGAARGILLVAIAYFVYETALTSQSIQMVDDSRSARVFSQLTQRVEDGNPERALGWITGKYEALIGQCSKPDAQQPLPVIEQPADIVTEQPEAASE
;
A
#
# COMPACT_ATOMS: atom_id res chain seq x y z
N MET A 1 42.43 2.12 11.70
CA MET A 1 41.82 2.51 10.41
C MET A 1 41.15 1.28 9.84
N GLU A 2 40.00 0.88 10.39
CA GLU A 2 39.21 -0.25 9.88
C GLU A 2 37.75 0.16 10.04
N GLY A 3 37.28 1.01 9.11
CA GLY A 3 35.95 1.62 9.16
C GLY A 3 35.11 1.29 7.92
N PHE A 4 35.40 0.14 7.30
CA PHE A 4 34.63 -0.40 6.20
C PHE A 4 33.96 -1.67 6.73
N THR A 5 32.66 -1.59 6.94
CA THR A 5 31.87 -2.70 7.46
C THR A 5 31.30 -3.53 6.31
N ILE A 6 30.84 -4.75 6.61
CA ILE A 6 30.10 -5.57 5.63
C ILE A 6 28.86 -4.82 5.13
N ILE A 7 28.26 -4.00 5.99
CA ILE A 7 27.10 -3.16 5.67
C ILE A 7 27.43 -2.12 4.59
N ASP A 8 28.60 -1.47 4.67
CA ASP A 8 29.03 -0.53 3.62
C ASP A 8 29.19 -1.22 2.26
N GLY A 9 29.68 -2.47 2.26
CA GLY A 9 29.75 -3.30 1.06
C GLY A 9 28.37 -3.66 0.50
N VAL A 10 27.43 -4.05 1.36
CA VAL A 10 26.04 -4.37 0.96
C VAL A 10 25.32 -3.14 0.42
N VAL A 11 25.46 -1.99 1.07
CA VAL A 11 24.87 -0.71 0.61
C VAL A 11 25.41 -0.34 -0.77
N ALA A 12 26.72 -0.39 -0.95
CA ALA A 12 27.34 -0.12 -2.24
C ALA A 12 26.84 -1.11 -3.32
N LEU A 13 26.75 -2.40 -2.98
CA LEU A 13 26.24 -3.43 -3.87
C LEU A 13 24.78 -3.15 -4.29
N VAL A 14 23.90 -2.81 -3.35
CA VAL A 14 22.48 -2.49 -3.63
C VAL A 14 22.37 -1.30 -4.57
N ILE A 15 23.13 -0.23 -4.32
CA ILE A 15 23.10 0.99 -5.15
C ILE A 15 23.62 0.67 -6.55
N ILE A 16 24.75 -0.03 -6.67
CA ILE A 16 25.35 -0.39 -7.96
C ILE A 16 24.41 -1.32 -8.75
N LEU A 17 23.88 -2.37 -8.12
CA LEU A 17 22.95 -3.28 -8.77
C LEU A 17 21.68 -2.55 -9.21
N SER A 18 21.12 -1.67 -8.37
CA SER A 18 19.95 -0.86 -8.73
C SER A 18 20.25 0.04 -9.93
N ALA A 19 21.40 0.70 -9.96
CA ALA A 19 21.82 1.55 -11.07
C ALA A 19 22.03 0.77 -12.39
N LEU A 20 22.70 -0.38 -12.32
CA LEU A 20 22.94 -1.25 -13.49
C LEU A 20 21.65 -1.88 -14.03
N LEU A 21 20.77 -2.35 -13.15
CA LEU A 21 19.48 -2.89 -13.54
C LEU A 21 18.60 -1.83 -14.20
N ALA A 22 18.58 -0.60 -13.68
CA ALA A 22 17.83 0.50 -14.27
C ALA A 22 18.44 0.99 -15.58
N TYR A 23 19.77 1.00 -15.71
CA TYR A 23 20.47 1.26 -16.98
C TYR A 23 20.01 0.28 -18.07
N SER A 24 19.89 -1.00 -17.74
CA SER A 24 19.44 -2.02 -18.70
C SER A 24 17.96 -1.89 -19.11
N ARG A 25 17.11 -1.35 -18.23
CA ARG A 25 15.66 -1.20 -18.47
C ARG A 25 15.29 0.13 -19.12
N GLY A 26 16.06 1.18 -18.87
CA GLY A 26 15.78 2.55 -19.28
C GLY A 26 14.88 3.31 -18.31
N PHE A 27 15.04 4.64 -18.25
CA PHE A 27 14.27 5.51 -17.37
C PHE A 27 12.76 5.50 -17.65
N VAL A 28 12.36 5.47 -18.92
CA VAL A 28 10.93 5.47 -19.31
C VAL A 28 10.22 4.23 -18.77
N ARG A 29 10.88 3.07 -18.80
CA ARG A 29 10.28 1.85 -18.26
C ARG A 29 10.08 1.92 -16.76
N GLU A 30 11.09 2.45 -16.06
CA GLU A 30 11.06 2.57 -14.60
C GLU A 30 10.04 3.63 -14.12
N SER A 31 9.93 4.75 -14.83
CA SER A 31 8.93 5.80 -14.55
C SER A 31 7.51 5.33 -14.86
N LEU A 32 7.27 4.63 -15.96
CA LEU A 32 5.98 4.01 -16.27
C LEU A 32 5.58 2.97 -15.23
N ALA A 33 6.52 2.18 -14.71
CA ALA A 33 6.24 1.25 -13.63
C ALA A 33 5.73 2.00 -12.38
N ILE A 34 6.43 3.05 -11.95
CA ILE A 34 6.01 3.84 -10.78
C ILE A 34 4.66 4.52 -11.03
N ALA A 35 4.46 5.10 -12.20
CA ALA A 35 3.17 5.67 -12.59
C ALA A 35 2.07 4.61 -12.56
N GLY A 36 2.35 3.39 -13.02
CA GLY A 36 1.44 2.25 -12.96
C GLY A 36 1.02 1.89 -11.54
N TRP A 37 1.96 1.88 -10.59
CA TRP A 37 1.66 1.68 -9.16
C TRP A 37 0.77 2.80 -8.59
N VAL A 38 1.06 4.06 -8.91
CA VAL A 38 0.26 5.21 -8.45
C VAL A 38 -1.15 5.17 -9.02
N VAL A 39 -1.28 4.94 -10.33
CA VAL A 39 -2.58 4.85 -11.01
C VAL A 39 -3.38 3.65 -10.51
N ALA A 40 -2.74 2.49 -10.33
CA ALA A 40 -3.39 1.31 -9.78
C ALA A 40 -3.93 1.59 -8.36
N GLY A 41 -3.15 2.28 -7.51
CA GLY A 41 -3.60 2.65 -6.16
C GLY A 41 -4.78 3.63 -6.18
N ALA A 42 -4.75 4.62 -7.08
CA ALA A 42 -5.87 5.55 -7.25
C ALA A 42 -7.14 4.82 -7.74
N LEU A 43 -7.01 3.94 -8.73
CA LEU A 43 -8.12 3.13 -9.22
C LEU A 43 -8.66 2.20 -8.13
N ALA A 44 -7.79 1.52 -7.38
CA ALA A 44 -8.19 0.69 -6.27
C ALA A 44 -8.98 1.49 -5.22
N PHE A 45 -8.55 2.70 -4.87
CA PHE A 45 -9.27 3.56 -3.93
C PHE A 45 -10.68 3.95 -4.43
N ILE A 46 -10.82 4.20 -5.74
CA ILE A 46 -12.08 4.61 -6.35
C ILE A 46 -13.04 3.42 -6.51
N PHE A 47 -12.52 2.27 -6.95
CA PHE A 47 -13.34 1.12 -7.36
C PHE A 47 -13.52 0.05 -6.29
N ALA A 48 -12.71 0.05 -5.22
CA ALA A 48 -12.86 -0.94 -4.16
C ALA A 48 -14.27 -0.97 -3.54
N PRO A 49 -14.95 0.15 -3.23
CA PRO A 49 -16.28 0.10 -2.63
C PRO A 49 -17.34 -0.52 -3.53
N GLN A 50 -17.15 -0.44 -4.85
CA GLN A 50 -18.06 -1.03 -5.84
C GLN A 50 -17.82 -2.53 -6.02
N LEU A 51 -16.59 -3.00 -5.77
CA LEU A 51 -16.21 -4.40 -5.89
C LEU A 51 -16.38 -5.17 -4.56
N GLU A 52 -16.44 -4.48 -3.43
CA GLU A 52 -16.65 -5.07 -2.11
C GLU A 52 -17.80 -6.09 -2.00
N PRO A 53 -19.03 -5.79 -2.45
CA PRO A 53 -20.14 -6.75 -2.34
C PRO A 53 -19.86 -8.02 -3.16
N MET A 54 -19.22 -7.89 -4.32
CA MET A 54 -18.87 -9.02 -5.17
C MET A 54 -17.80 -9.91 -4.51
N ILE A 55 -16.88 -9.35 -3.74
CA ILE A 55 -15.83 -10.11 -3.03
C ILE A 55 -16.42 -10.97 -1.91
N ARG A 56 -17.46 -10.49 -1.22
CA ARG A 56 -18.14 -11.26 -0.16
C ARG A 56 -18.83 -12.52 -0.70
N GLU A 57 -19.29 -12.49 -1.95
CA GLU A 57 -19.96 -13.61 -2.60
C GLU A 57 -18.99 -14.69 -3.13
N VAL A 58 -17.67 -14.47 -3.08
CA VAL A 58 -16.67 -15.42 -3.60
C VAL A 58 -16.52 -16.60 -2.63
N PRO A 59 -16.90 -17.84 -2.99
CA PRO A 59 -16.97 -18.97 -2.06
C PRO A 59 -15.63 -19.46 -1.50
N VAL A 60 -14.49 -19.06 -2.09
CA VAL A 60 -13.15 -19.45 -1.62
C VAL A 60 -12.57 -18.45 -0.61
N VAL A 61 -13.07 -17.21 -0.62
CA VAL A 61 -12.50 -16.07 0.15
C VAL A 61 -13.53 -15.52 1.14
N GLY A 62 -14.82 -15.58 0.78
CA GLY A 62 -15.96 -15.13 1.57
C GLY A 62 -16.01 -15.77 2.96
N ASP A 63 -15.76 -17.08 3.08
CA ASP A 63 -15.85 -17.76 4.39
C ASP A 63 -14.85 -17.24 5.44
N PHE A 64 -13.75 -16.59 5.03
CA PHE A 64 -12.75 -16.01 5.94
C PHE A 64 -12.86 -14.49 6.08
N ILE A 65 -13.51 -13.81 5.14
CA ILE A 65 -13.43 -12.34 4.95
C ILE A 65 -14.83 -11.69 5.02
N ALA A 66 -15.92 -12.45 4.82
CA ALA A 66 -17.28 -11.92 4.76
C ALA A 66 -17.81 -11.41 6.11
N ASP A 67 -17.30 -11.94 7.22
CA ASP A 67 -17.74 -11.55 8.57
C ASP A 67 -17.27 -10.15 8.97
N SER A 68 -16.37 -9.52 8.20
CA SER A 68 -15.79 -8.23 8.54
C SER A 68 -15.70 -7.34 7.31
N CYS A 69 -16.53 -6.29 7.27
CA CYS A 69 -16.54 -5.33 6.18
C CYS A 69 -15.14 -4.75 5.90
N GLU A 70 -14.35 -4.47 6.94
CA GLU A 70 -12.99 -3.95 6.79
C GLU A 70 -12.09 -4.91 6.00
N LEU A 71 -12.19 -6.21 6.28
CA LEU A 71 -11.46 -7.26 5.59
C LEU A 71 -11.94 -7.42 4.15
N SER A 72 -13.26 -7.36 3.88
CA SER A 72 -13.79 -7.39 2.50
C SER A 72 -13.39 -6.16 1.70
N MET A 73 -13.35 -4.98 2.34
CA MET A 73 -12.91 -3.73 1.73
C MET A 73 -11.43 -3.78 1.32
N ILE A 74 -10.56 -4.29 2.20
CA ILE A 74 -9.14 -4.51 1.89
C ILE A 74 -8.98 -5.53 0.77
N GLY A 75 -9.77 -6.62 0.79
CA GLY A 75 -9.78 -7.63 -0.27
C GLY A 75 -10.18 -7.05 -1.63
N ALA A 76 -11.23 -6.24 -1.68
CA ALA A 76 -11.67 -5.55 -2.88
C ALA A 76 -10.64 -4.56 -3.40
N PHE A 77 -10.01 -3.79 -2.51
CA PHE A 77 -8.90 -2.91 -2.87
C PHE A 77 -7.75 -3.69 -3.49
N ALA A 78 -7.31 -4.78 -2.86
CA ALA A 78 -6.24 -5.61 -3.36
C ALA A 78 -6.58 -6.25 -4.72
N ALA A 79 -7.82 -6.68 -4.92
CA ALA A 79 -8.29 -7.25 -6.19
C ALA A 79 -8.25 -6.22 -7.33
N VAL A 80 -8.85 -5.04 -7.14
CA VAL A 80 -8.78 -3.96 -8.14
C VAL A 80 -7.34 -3.56 -8.42
N PHE A 81 -6.54 -3.41 -7.36
CA PHE A 81 -5.15 -3.01 -7.45
C PHE A 81 -4.34 -4.01 -8.28
N ALA A 82 -4.50 -5.31 -8.03
CA ALA A 82 -3.82 -6.37 -8.77
C ALA A 82 -4.23 -6.36 -10.25
N VAL A 83 -5.52 -6.25 -10.55
CA VAL A 83 -6.02 -6.17 -11.94
C VAL A 83 -5.45 -4.94 -12.66
N ALA A 84 -5.45 -3.78 -12.00
CA ALA A 84 -4.90 -2.55 -12.56
C ALA A 84 -3.38 -2.67 -12.82
N LEU A 85 -2.62 -3.30 -11.91
CA LEU A 85 -1.20 -3.58 -12.12
C LEU A 85 -0.95 -4.54 -13.26
N ILE A 86 -1.78 -5.57 -13.43
CA ILE A 86 -1.69 -6.48 -14.58
C ILE A 86 -1.85 -5.68 -15.88
N VAL A 87 -2.89 -4.85 -15.98
CA VAL A 87 -3.12 -3.99 -17.16
C VAL A 87 -1.93 -3.04 -17.40
N ALA A 88 -1.47 -2.35 -16.36
CA ALA A 88 -0.31 -1.46 -16.45
C ALA A 88 0.96 -2.20 -16.90
N SER A 89 1.17 -3.43 -16.42
CA SER A 89 2.33 -4.26 -16.79
C SER A 89 2.32 -4.68 -18.26
N LEU A 90 1.13 -4.84 -18.87
CA LEU A 90 0.97 -5.13 -20.29
C LEU A 90 1.24 -3.89 -21.17
N ILE A 91 0.86 -2.71 -20.71
CA ILE A 91 1.03 -1.44 -21.43
C ILE A 91 2.49 -0.95 -21.40
N THR A 92 3.16 -1.12 -20.25
CA THR A 92 4.53 -0.64 -20.03
C THR A 92 5.55 -1.07 -21.10
N PRO A 93 5.68 -2.36 -21.50
CA PRO A 93 6.65 -2.76 -22.51
C PRO A 93 6.34 -2.19 -23.89
N LEU A 94 5.07 -1.92 -24.20
CA LEU A 94 4.67 -1.33 -25.48
C LEU A 94 5.31 0.06 -25.62
N PHE A 95 5.05 0.96 -24.66
CA PHE A 95 5.61 2.33 -24.66
C PHE A 95 7.13 2.35 -24.53
N SER A 96 7.68 1.50 -23.67
CA SER A 96 9.14 1.40 -23.49
C SER A 96 9.84 0.99 -24.79
N SER A 97 9.25 0.07 -25.57
CA SER A 97 9.82 -0.36 -26.85
C SER A 97 9.84 0.74 -27.92
N LEU A 98 8.90 1.69 -27.88
CA LEU A 98 8.88 2.83 -28.80
C LEU A 98 10.06 3.77 -28.54
N VAL A 99 10.35 4.05 -27.27
CA VAL A 99 11.46 4.94 -26.88
C VAL A 99 12.80 4.31 -27.19
N GLN A 100 12.98 3.02 -26.87
CA GLN A 100 14.25 2.31 -27.10
C GLN A 100 14.62 2.19 -28.59
N ARG A 101 13.64 2.19 -29.49
CA ARG A 101 13.87 2.16 -30.95
C ARG A 101 14.22 3.53 -31.54
N SER A 102 14.14 4.59 -30.75
CA SER A 102 14.47 5.95 -31.18
C SER A 102 15.94 6.30 -30.88
N ILE A 103 16.43 7.41 -31.44
CA ILE A 103 17.77 7.96 -31.16
C ILE A 103 17.95 8.27 -29.65
N LEU A 104 16.85 8.43 -28.91
CA LEU A 104 16.85 8.72 -27.48
C LEU A 104 17.16 7.50 -26.60
N GLY A 105 17.27 6.28 -27.16
CA GLY A 105 17.49 5.06 -26.37
C GLY A 105 18.74 5.10 -25.48
N GLY A 106 19.86 5.64 -25.98
CA GLY A 106 21.08 5.79 -25.17
C GLY A 106 20.94 6.85 -24.06
N PHE A 107 20.18 7.92 -24.31
CA PHE A 107 19.89 8.94 -23.31
C PHE A 107 18.94 8.41 -22.21
N ASP A 108 17.95 7.61 -22.60
CA ASP A 108 17.03 6.91 -21.69
C ASP A 108 17.76 5.95 -20.75
N GLN A 109 18.78 5.23 -21.23
CA GLN A 109 19.63 4.37 -20.41
C GLN A 109 20.47 5.18 -19.41
N GLY A 110 21.07 6.29 -19.84
CA GLY A 110 21.85 7.17 -18.96
C GLY A 110 21.01 7.76 -17.83
N LEU A 111 19.81 8.25 -18.15
CA LEU A 111 18.84 8.67 -17.12
C LEU A 111 18.40 7.50 -16.23
N GLY A 112 18.25 6.31 -16.81
CA GLY A 112 17.94 5.08 -16.08
C GLY A 112 18.99 4.75 -15.02
N PHE A 113 20.28 4.92 -15.32
CA PHE A 113 21.36 4.73 -14.35
C PHE A 113 21.26 5.70 -13.17
N ILE A 114 21.10 6.99 -13.42
CA ILE A 114 20.98 8.03 -12.38
C ILE A 114 19.75 7.76 -11.51
N PHE A 115 18.62 7.46 -12.16
CA PHE A 115 17.38 7.10 -11.49
C PHE A 115 17.53 5.84 -10.62
N GLY A 116 18.18 4.80 -11.15
CA GLY A 116 18.45 3.56 -10.42
C GLY A 116 19.37 3.77 -9.23
N ALA A 117 20.39 4.63 -9.34
CA ALA A 117 21.25 5.00 -8.22
C ALA A 117 20.46 5.74 -7.13
N ALA A 118 19.66 6.74 -7.52
CA ALA A 118 18.79 7.48 -6.59
C ALA A 118 17.79 6.55 -5.88
N ARG A 119 17.19 5.61 -6.61
CA ARG A 119 16.31 4.58 -6.03
C ARG A 119 17.07 3.68 -5.06
N GLY A 120 18.28 3.24 -5.40
CA GLY A 120 19.11 2.42 -4.52
C GLY A 120 19.42 3.13 -3.20
N ILE A 121 19.79 4.42 -3.28
CA ILE A 121 20.02 5.29 -2.12
C ILE A 121 18.73 5.41 -1.28
N LEU A 122 17.59 5.64 -1.93
CA LEU A 122 16.29 5.74 -1.25
C LEU A 122 15.92 4.44 -0.52
N LEU A 123 16.11 3.28 -1.17
CA LEU A 123 15.83 1.98 -0.55
C LEU A 123 16.70 1.72 0.68
N VAL A 124 17.99 2.08 0.62
CA VAL A 124 18.90 1.99 1.76
C VAL A 124 18.46 2.94 2.87
N ALA A 125 18.09 4.18 2.55
CA ALA A 125 17.59 5.14 3.54
C ALA A 125 16.35 4.63 4.27
N ILE A 126 15.38 4.07 3.54
CA ILE A 126 14.17 3.47 4.13
C ILE A 126 14.54 2.27 5.01
N ALA A 127 15.46 1.41 4.58
CA ALA A 127 15.91 0.26 5.37
C ALA A 127 16.56 0.70 6.69
N TYR A 128 17.38 1.76 6.68
CA TYR A 128 17.95 2.35 7.89
C TYR A 128 16.89 2.95 8.79
N PHE A 129 15.96 3.72 8.24
CA PHE A 129 14.83 4.28 9.00
C PHE A 129 14.05 3.18 9.72
N VAL A 130 13.71 2.09 9.03
CA VAL A 130 13.02 0.95 9.62
C VAL A 130 13.89 0.23 10.67
N TYR A 131 15.19 0.10 10.45
CA TYR A 131 16.10 -0.48 11.45
C TYR A 131 16.14 0.33 12.74
N GLU A 132 16.30 1.65 12.65
CA GLU A 132 16.35 2.53 13.83
C GLU A 132 15.01 2.56 14.58
N THR A 133 13.88 2.60 13.85
CA THR A 133 12.54 2.74 14.45
C THR A 133 11.90 1.43 14.90
N ALA A 134 12.13 0.31 14.19
CA ALA A 134 11.45 -0.96 14.45
C ALA A 134 12.34 -2.01 15.14
N LEU A 135 13.68 -1.91 15.06
CA LEU A 135 14.64 -2.90 15.60
C LEU A 135 15.42 -2.38 16.82
N THR A 136 14.83 -1.50 17.64
CA THR A 136 15.46 -0.88 18.82
C THR A 136 15.91 -1.86 19.92
N SER A 137 15.60 -3.16 19.83
CA SER A 137 15.83 -4.12 20.91
C SER A 137 17.25 -4.71 20.99
N GLN A 138 18.05 -4.66 19.92
CA GLN A 138 19.47 -5.07 19.93
C GLN A 138 20.27 -4.26 18.89
N SER A 139 21.06 -3.29 19.34
CA SER A 139 21.97 -2.54 18.46
C SER A 139 23.08 -3.45 17.94
N ILE A 140 23.05 -3.74 16.64
CA ILE A 140 24.12 -4.49 15.98
C ILE A 140 25.26 -3.51 15.71
N GLN A 141 26.35 -3.62 16.49
CA GLN A 141 27.53 -2.73 16.39
C GLN A 141 28.08 -2.61 14.95
N MET A 142 27.94 -3.66 14.14
CA MET A 142 28.37 -3.67 12.73
C MET A 142 27.57 -2.70 11.83
N VAL A 143 26.33 -2.36 12.18
CA VAL A 143 25.48 -1.39 11.45
C VAL A 143 25.81 0.02 11.91
N ASP A 144 25.94 0.24 13.22
CA ASP A 144 26.15 1.57 13.82
C ASP A 144 27.54 2.13 13.53
N ASP A 145 28.56 1.27 13.42
CA ASP A 145 29.93 1.68 13.09
C ASP A 145 30.14 1.98 11.59
N SER A 146 29.16 1.69 10.75
CA SER A 146 29.28 1.84 9.30
C SER A 146 29.32 3.30 8.85
N ARG A 147 30.06 3.60 7.77
CA ARG A 147 30.09 4.96 7.21
C ARG A 147 28.76 5.34 6.59
N SER A 148 28.08 4.35 6.03
CA SER A 148 26.74 4.49 5.48
C SER A 148 25.76 4.95 6.56
N ALA A 149 25.80 4.36 7.76
CA ALA A 149 24.96 4.81 8.88
C ALA A 149 25.14 6.30 9.20
N ARG A 150 26.38 6.82 9.22
CA ARG A 150 26.63 8.25 9.49
C ARG A 150 26.10 9.20 8.42
N VAL A 151 26.04 8.75 7.17
CA VAL A 151 25.53 9.55 6.05
C VAL A 151 24.00 9.51 6.00
N PHE A 152 23.42 8.32 6.20
CA PHE A 152 21.98 8.12 6.13
C PHE A 152 21.24 8.55 7.41
N SER A 153 21.88 8.52 8.58
CA SER A 153 21.28 9.01 9.83
C SER A 153 20.95 10.51 9.77
N GLN A 154 21.74 11.32 9.05
CA GLN A 154 21.44 12.74 8.83
C GLN A 154 20.21 12.98 7.94
N LEU A 155 19.86 12.00 7.09
CA LEU A 155 18.63 12.04 6.31
C LEU A 155 17.44 11.58 7.17
N THR A 156 17.63 10.54 7.97
CA THR A 156 16.63 10.05 8.93
C THR A 156 16.24 11.10 9.98
N GLN A 157 17.23 11.72 10.64
CA GLN A 157 16.99 12.76 11.65
C GLN A 157 16.18 13.93 11.08
N ARG A 158 16.44 14.33 9.83
CA ARG A 158 15.65 15.39 9.17
C ARG A 158 14.19 15.03 8.93
N VAL A 159 13.88 13.74 8.78
CA VAL A 159 12.50 13.25 8.65
C VAL A 159 11.82 13.20 10.03
N GLU A 160 12.57 12.81 11.07
CA GLU A 160 12.08 12.72 12.45
C GLU A 160 11.82 14.11 13.07
N ASP A 161 12.74 15.06 12.88
CA ASP A 161 12.60 16.47 13.29
C ASP A 161 11.41 17.16 12.61
N GLY A 162 10.96 16.64 11.46
CA GLY A 162 9.85 17.16 10.65
C GLY A 162 8.44 16.91 11.23
N ASN A 163 8.33 16.27 12.40
CA ASN A 163 7.08 15.84 13.02
C ASN A 163 6.28 14.85 12.11
N PRO A 164 6.63 13.56 12.15
CA PRO A 164 6.12 12.55 11.22
C PRO A 164 4.60 12.35 11.28
N GLU A 165 3.99 12.63 12.44
CA GLU A 165 2.54 12.49 12.66
C GLU A 165 1.72 13.40 11.73
N ARG A 166 2.20 14.62 11.44
CA ARG A 166 1.54 15.51 10.48
C ARG A 166 1.66 15.01 9.04
N ALA A 167 2.80 14.41 8.69
CA ALA A 167 3.00 13.83 7.36
C ALA A 167 2.10 12.61 7.15
N LEU A 168 1.89 11.80 8.19
CA LEU A 168 1.05 10.60 8.15
C LEU A 168 -0.45 10.91 8.23
N GLY A 169 -0.85 12.08 8.74
CA GLY A 169 -2.25 12.50 8.87
C GLY A 169 -3.07 12.44 7.57
N TRP A 170 -2.43 12.68 6.41
CA TRP A 170 -3.09 12.52 5.12
C TRP A 170 -3.39 11.05 4.80
N ILE A 171 -2.51 10.12 5.16
CA ILE A 171 -2.68 8.68 4.92
C ILE A 171 -3.77 8.12 5.84
N THR A 172 -3.75 8.47 7.12
CA THR A 172 -4.80 8.05 8.07
C THR A 172 -6.16 8.56 7.64
N GLY A 173 -6.28 9.82 7.21
CA GLY A 173 -7.56 10.34 6.70
C GLY A 173 -8.06 9.60 5.45
N LYS A 174 -7.17 9.14 4.56
CA LYS A 174 -7.56 8.31 3.40
C LYS A 174 -7.98 6.91 3.82
N TYR A 175 -7.28 6.31 4.77
CA TYR A 175 -7.64 5.01 5.35
C TYR A 175 -9.02 5.07 6.01
N GLU A 176 -9.26 6.06 6.86
CA GLU A 176 -10.56 6.29 7.50
C GLU A 176 -11.66 6.56 6.48
N ALA A 177 -11.39 7.28 5.38
CA ALA A 177 -12.36 7.50 4.31
C ALA A 177 -12.70 6.20 3.54
N LEU A 178 -11.76 5.28 3.42
CA LEU A 178 -11.97 3.99 2.77
C LEU A 178 -12.76 3.05 3.67
N ILE A 179 -12.32 2.88 4.92
CA ILE A 179 -12.93 1.95 5.88
C ILE A 179 -14.19 2.52 6.54
N GLY A 180 -14.31 3.84 6.68
CA GLY A 180 -15.52 4.47 7.23
C GLY A 180 -16.79 4.22 6.40
N GLN A 181 -16.64 3.70 5.17
CA GLN A 181 -17.76 3.20 4.37
C GLN A 181 -18.37 1.94 4.98
N CYS A 182 -17.58 1.13 5.69
CA CYS A 182 -18.02 -0.04 6.45
C CYS A 182 -18.78 0.30 7.74
N SER A 183 -18.63 1.51 8.27
CA SER A 183 -19.29 1.94 9.51
C SER A 183 -20.69 2.51 9.26
N LYS A 184 -21.09 2.70 7.99
CA LYS A 184 -22.46 3.09 7.64
C LYS A 184 -23.37 1.88 7.86
N PRO A 185 -24.43 1.98 8.69
CA PRO A 185 -25.38 0.90 8.82
C PRO A 185 -25.90 0.56 7.42
N ASP A 186 -25.88 -0.72 7.06
CA ASP A 186 -26.45 -1.26 5.84
C ASP A 186 -27.91 -0.79 5.71
N ALA A 187 -28.13 0.34 5.04
CA ALA A 187 -29.45 0.90 4.76
C ALA A 187 -30.21 0.11 3.67
N GLN A 188 -29.78 -1.12 3.41
CA GLN A 188 -30.28 -1.97 2.33
C GLN A 188 -30.71 -3.37 2.77
N GLN A 189 -30.70 -3.70 4.06
CA GLN A 189 -31.54 -4.80 4.53
C GLN A 189 -32.95 -4.23 4.77
N PRO A 190 -33.97 -4.63 3.98
CA PRO A 190 -35.34 -4.41 4.41
C PRO A 190 -35.45 -5.09 5.77
N LEU A 191 -35.75 -4.30 6.81
CA LEU A 191 -36.14 -4.85 8.11
C LEU A 191 -37.18 -5.93 7.84
N PRO A 192 -37.10 -7.12 8.46
CA PRO A 192 -38.24 -8.02 8.44
C PRO A 192 -39.39 -7.23 9.06
N VAL A 193 -40.40 -6.94 8.23
CA VAL A 193 -41.67 -6.40 8.72
C VAL A 193 -42.16 -7.45 9.70
N ILE A 194 -42.01 -7.16 11.00
CA ILE A 194 -42.71 -7.90 12.04
C ILE A 194 -44.17 -7.52 11.85
N GLU A 195 -44.85 -8.25 10.96
CA GLU A 195 -46.29 -8.18 10.81
C GLU A 195 -46.84 -8.76 12.11
N GLN A 196 -47.20 -7.90 13.06
CA GLN A 196 -47.86 -8.32 14.29
C GLN A 196 -49.17 -9.02 13.88
N PRO A 197 -49.36 -10.31 14.20
CA PRO A 197 -50.66 -10.91 14.01
C PRO A 197 -51.63 -10.24 14.98
N ALA A 198 -52.58 -9.50 14.42
CA ALA A 198 -53.79 -9.13 15.11
C ALA A 198 -54.54 -10.42 15.44
N ASP A 199 -54.37 -10.95 16.66
CA ASP A 199 -55.35 -11.74 17.40
C ASP A 199 -54.72 -12.29 18.69
N ILE A 200 -54.91 -11.58 19.80
CA ILE A 200 -55.08 -12.23 21.10
C ILE A 200 -56.32 -11.61 21.75
N VAL A 201 -57.47 -12.23 21.44
CA VAL A 201 -58.63 -12.25 22.33
C VAL A 201 -58.16 -12.83 23.66
N THR A 202 -58.34 -12.11 24.76
CA THR A 202 -58.42 -12.74 26.07
C THR A 202 -59.52 -12.05 26.87
N GLU A 203 -60.59 -12.81 27.06
CA GLU A 203 -61.66 -12.59 28.02
C GLU A 203 -61.11 -12.10 29.37
N GLN A 204 -61.77 -11.11 29.95
CA GLN A 204 -61.59 -10.76 31.36
C GLN A 204 -62.88 -11.15 32.11
N PRO A 205 -62.79 -11.95 33.19
CA PRO A 205 -63.94 -12.55 33.83
C PRO A 205 -64.66 -11.56 34.74
N GLU A 206 -65.98 -11.76 34.76
CA GLU A 206 -66.96 -11.22 35.69
C GLU A 206 -66.56 -11.50 37.14
N ALA A 207 -66.49 -10.46 37.98
CA ALA A 207 -66.44 -10.59 39.43
C ALA A 207 -67.33 -9.51 40.08
N ALA A 208 -68.19 -10.01 40.97
CA ALA A 208 -69.32 -9.36 41.59
C ALA A 208 -68.99 -8.43 42.77
N SER A 209 -70.02 -7.70 43.21
CA SER A 209 -70.22 -6.99 44.50
C SER A 209 -69.35 -5.75 44.74
N GLU A 210 -69.87 -4.57 45.11
CA GLU A 210 -71.11 -4.15 45.81
C GLU A 210 -71.73 -2.88 45.20
#